data_AF-A0A4Q3W1E2-F1
#
_entry.id   AF-A0A4Q3W1E2-F1
#
_cell.length_a   1.000
_cell.length_b   1.000
_cell.length_c   1.000
_cell.angle_alpha   90.00
_cell.angle_beta   90.00
_cell.angle_gamma   90.00
#
_symmetry.space_group_name_H-M   'P 1'
#
loop_
_entity.id
_entity.type
_entity.pdbx_description
1 polymer ?
#
loop_
_entity_poly.entity_id
_entity_poly.type
_entity_poly.pdbx_seq_one_letter_code
_entity_poly.pdbx_strand_id
1 'polypeptide(L)'
;MLKALRGDFLCMPFGSNDTPYEEELHPPHGETANRAWTLDAETRDSIELSLVTKIRPGTVSKTVLTRPGEPVLYVRHRFRDYEGPMAMGHHAMLRFRSPGLLAVSLFPDGRVHPGDFEGKTSLPDGRVFGTLE
;
A
#
# COMPACT_ATOMS: atom_id res chain seq x y z
N MET A 1 5.59 14.54 -9.39
CA MET A 1 5.83 14.78 -7.94
C MET A 1 4.54 14.54 -7.15
N LEU A 2 4.62 13.79 -6.04
CA LEU A 2 3.51 13.55 -5.10
C LEU A 2 3.09 14.87 -4.45
N LYS A 3 1.77 15.15 -4.44
CA LYS A 3 1.23 16.44 -3.96
C LYS A 3 0.73 16.39 -2.51
N ALA A 4 0.21 15.25 -2.07
CA ALA A 4 -0.28 15.03 -0.72
C ALA A 4 -0.26 13.53 -0.42
N LEU A 5 0.03 13.18 0.83
CA LEU A 5 -0.15 11.85 1.38
C LEU A 5 -1.23 11.97 2.47
N ARG A 6 -2.30 11.19 2.37
CA ARG A 6 -3.37 11.15 3.38
C ARG A 6 -4.04 9.79 3.43
N GLY A 7 -4.50 9.43 4.63
CA GLY A 7 -5.23 8.18 4.87
C GLY A 7 -4.33 6.95 4.77
N ASP A 8 -4.95 5.80 4.54
CA ASP A 8 -4.28 4.54 4.22
C ASP A 8 -4.68 4.13 2.80
N PHE A 9 -3.68 3.87 1.96
CA PHE A 9 -3.88 3.53 0.56
C PHE A 9 -2.94 2.42 0.11
N LEU A 10 -3.44 1.63 -0.84
CA LEU A 10 -2.68 0.59 -1.51
C LEU A 10 -1.81 1.20 -2.60
N CYS A 11 -0.52 0.88 -2.59
CA CYS A 11 0.41 1.20 -3.66
C CYS A 11 0.61 -0.03 -4.55
N MET A 12 0.31 0.11 -5.83
CA MET A 12 0.46 -0.97 -6.82
C MET A 12 0.70 -0.38 -8.22
N PRO A 13 1.96 -0.28 -8.69
CA PRO A 13 3.19 -0.63 -7.97
C PRO A 13 3.51 0.29 -6.78
N PHE A 14 4.28 -0.20 -5.80
CA PHE A 14 4.85 0.63 -4.75
C PHE A 14 5.99 1.49 -5.29
N GLY A 15 5.88 2.79 -5.01
CA GLY A 15 6.94 3.75 -5.17
C GLY A 15 6.80 4.63 -6.41
N SER A 16 7.89 5.30 -6.78
CA SER A 16 7.96 6.00 -8.06
C SER A 16 8.08 5.02 -9.22
N ASN A 17 7.76 5.47 -10.43
CA ASN A 17 8.01 4.73 -11.66
C ASN A 17 8.74 5.64 -12.67
N ASP A 18 9.84 6.24 -12.23
CA ASP A 18 10.64 7.18 -13.05
C ASP A 18 11.33 6.48 -14.22
N THR A 19 11.65 5.18 -14.07
CA THR A 19 12.09 4.31 -15.15
C THR A 19 10.96 3.32 -15.46
N PRO A 20 10.32 3.39 -16.64
CA PRO A 20 9.23 2.48 -17.01
C PRO A 20 9.64 1.00 -16.87
N TYR A 21 8.68 0.18 -16.45
CA TYR A 21 8.80 -1.28 -16.51
C TYR A 21 8.23 -1.73 -17.86
N GLU A 22 9.08 -2.22 -18.77
CA GLU A 22 8.69 -2.49 -20.16
C GLU A 22 8.03 -1.24 -20.80
N GLU A 23 6.78 -1.34 -21.25
CA GLU A 23 6.02 -0.22 -21.82
C GLU A 23 5.14 0.49 -20.78
N GLU A 24 5.20 0.06 -19.51
CA GLU A 24 4.33 0.54 -18.45
C GLU A 24 4.92 1.75 -17.71
N LEU A 25 4.34 2.92 -17.94
CA LEU A 25 4.57 4.12 -17.15
C LEU A 25 3.42 4.34 -16.17
N HIS A 26 3.69 4.10 -14.89
CA HIS A 26 2.74 4.17 -13.78
C HIS A 26 2.82 5.53 -13.07
N PRO A 27 1.72 6.08 -12.56
CA PRO A 27 1.81 7.20 -11.63
C PRO A 27 2.53 6.74 -10.34
N PRO A 28 3.12 7.66 -9.55
CA PRO A 28 3.68 7.31 -8.25
C PRO A 28 2.66 6.57 -7.37
N HIS A 29 3.02 5.40 -6.86
CA HIS A 29 2.18 4.45 -6.12
C HIS A 29 1.05 3.79 -6.95
N GLY A 30 1.10 3.93 -8.27
CA GLY A 30 0.21 3.26 -9.20
C GLY A 30 -1.24 3.73 -9.18
N GLU A 31 -2.08 3.09 -9.99
CA GLU A 31 -3.47 3.51 -10.17
C GLU A 31 -4.31 3.33 -8.89
N THR A 32 -3.99 2.34 -8.05
CA THR A 32 -4.68 2.07 -6.78
C THR A 32 -4.62 3.24 -5.80
N ALA A 33 -3.55 4.03 -5.84
CA ALA A 33 -3.36 5.22 -5.02
C ALA A 33 -3.95 6.51 -5.64
N ASN A 34 -4.16 6.52 -6.97
CA ASN A 34 -4.40 7.75 -7.73
C ASN A 34 -5.75 7.79 -8.47
N ARG A 35 -6.47 6.67 -8.57
CA ARG A 35 -7.76 6.58 -9.28
C ARG A 35 -8.92 6.46 -8.29
N ALA A 36 -10.10 6.88 -8.76
CA ALA A 36 -11.33 6.73 -8.01
C ALA A 36 -11.73 5.25 -7.97
N TRP A 37 -12.06 4.78 -6.78
CA TRP A 37 -12.62 3.45 -6.56
C TRP A 37 -14.14 3.52 -6.68
N THR A 38 -14.73 2.46 -7.23
CA THR A 38 -16.19 2.27 -7.28
C THR A 38 -16.64 1.67 -5.95
N LEU A 39 -17.70 2.22 -5.35
CA LEU A 39 -18.39 1.59 -4.22
C LEU A 39 -19.33 0.52 -4.75
N ASP A 40 -19.04 -0.74 -4.44
CA ASP A 40 -19.83 -1.88 -4.90
C ASP A 40 -20.92 -2.25 -3.88
N ALA A 41 -20.59 -2.19 -2.58
CA ALA A 41 -21.52 -2.44 -1.49
C ALA A 41 -21.09 -1.74 -0.19
N GLU A 42 -22.07 -1.40 0.64
CA GLU A 42 -21.87 -0.83 1.97
C GLU A 42 -22.87 -1.43 2.95
N THR A 43 -22.39 -1.78 4.14
CA THR A 43 -23.20 -2.16 5.29
C THR A 43 -22.76 -1.31 6.48
N ARG A 44 -23.43 -1.50 7.63
CA ARG A 44 -23.01 -0.87 8.89
C ARG A 44 -21.55 -1.14 9.23
N ASP A 45 -21.07 -2.35 8.96
CA ASP A 45 -19.78 -2.85 9.45
C ASP A 45 -18.79 -3.18 8.31
N SER A 46 -19.14 -2.89 7.05
CA SER A 46 -18.28 -3.21 5.90
C SER A 46 -18.48 -2.29 4.70
N ILE A 47 -17.42 -2.08 3.93
CA ILE A 47 -17.45 -1.51 2.58
C ILE A 47 -16.72 -2.43 1.61
N GLU A 48 -17.28 -2.57 0.41
CA GLU A 48 -16.68 -3.26 -0.73
C GLU A 48 -16.47 -2.27 -1.87
N LEU A 49 -15.26 -2.27 -2.42
CA LEU A 49 -14.83 -1.34 -3.44
C LEU A 49 -14.13 -2.10 -4.57
N SER A 50 -14.23 -1.57 -5.79
CA SER A 50 -13.49 -2.09 -6.94
C SER A 50 -12.76 -1.00 -7.71
N LEU A 51 -11.67 -1.39 -8.36
CA LEU A 51 -10.92 -0.57 -9.29
C LEU A 51 -10.44 -1.44 -10.46
N VAL A 52 -10.76 -1.01 -11.68
CA VAL A 52 -10.18 -1.57 -12.91
C VAL A 52 -8.99 -0.72 -13.30
N THR A 53 -7.81 -1.32 -13.37
CA THR A 53 -6.56 -0.65 -13.79
C THR A 53 -6.40 -0.71 -15.30
N LYS A 54 -5.72 0.28 -15.88
CA LYS A 54 -5.55 0.45 -17.33
C LYS A 54 -4.11 0.26 -17.78
N ILE A 55 -3.14 0.68 -16.98
CA ILE A 55 -1.71 0.66 -17.37
C ILE A 55 -1.21 -0.78 -17.38
N ARG A 56 -1.41 -1.48 -16.27
CA ARG A 56 -1.44 -2.94 -16.24
C ARG A 56 -2.89 -3.38 -16.06
N PRO A 57 -3.56 -3.92 -17.10
CA PRO A 57 -4.95 -4.32 -17.01
C PRO A 57 -5.16 -5.36 -15.91
N GLY A 58 -6.26 -5.20 -15.16
CA GLY A 58 -6.63 -6.09 -14.08
C GLY A 58 -7.70 -5.46 -13.20
N THR A 59 -8.18 -6.22 -12.22
CA THR A 59 -9.17 -5.74 -11.24
C THR A 59 -8.66 -5.90 -9.82
N VAL A 60 -8.69 -4.81 -9.06
CA VAL A 60 -8.49 -4.84 -7.61
C VAL A 60 -9.83 -4.70 -6.91
N SER A 61 -10.14 -5.63 -6.01
CA SER A 61 -11.25 -5.49 -5.08
C SER A 61 -10.70 -5.20 -3.69
N LYS A 62 -11.31 -4.27 -2.96
CA LYS A 62 -10.98 -3.91 -1.58
C LYS A 62 -12.19 -4.16 -0.69
N THR A 63 -11.99 -4.89 0.40
CA THR A 63 -12.97 -5.01 1.48
C THR A 63 -12.37 -4.34 2.71
N VAL A 64 -13.13 -3.45 3.35
CA VAL A 64 -12.83 -2.94 4.69
C VAL A 64 -13.97 -3.35 5.60
N LEU A 65 -13.68 -3.95 6.76
CA LEU A 65 -14.72 -4.34 7.70
C LEU A 65 -14.27 -4.19 9.15
N THR A 66 -15.26 -4.00 10.02
CA THR A 66 -15.14 -4.08 11.47
C THR A 66 -15.89 -5.31 11.98
N ARG A 67 -15.50 -5.84 13.14
CA ARG A 67 -16.20 -6.95 13.79
C ARG A 67 -16.68 -6.54 15.17
N PRO A 68 -17.91 -6.89 15.56
CA PRO A 68 -18.41 -6.58 16.89
C PRO A 68 -17.49 -7.10 18.00
N GLY A 69 -17.12 -6.23 18.93
CA GLY A 69 -16.25 -6.57 20.06
C GLY A 69 -14.74 -6.56 19.76
N GLU A 70 -14.33 -6.29 18.52
CA GLU A 70 -12.91 -6.26 18.13
C GLU A 70 -12.46 -4.82 17.82
N PRO A 71 -11.39 -4.31 18.46
CA PRO A 71 -10.86 -2.97 18.19
C PRO A 71 -9.93 -2.99 16.95
N VAL A 72 -10.34 -3.68 15.88
CA VAL A 72 -9.51 -3.97 14.71
C VAL A 72 -10.24 -3.57 13.43
N LEU A 73 -9.51 -2.93 12.51
CA LEU A 73 -9.96 -2.68 11.15
C LEU A 73 -9.36 -3.75 10.23
N TYR A 74 -10.21 -4.55 9.60
CA TYR A 74 -9.78 -5.57 8.65
C TYR A 74 -9.80 -4.99 7.24
N VAL A 75 -8.66 -4.98 6.56
CA VAL A 75 -8.53 -4.53 5.18
C VAL A 75 -8.00 -5.67 4.33
N ARG A 76 -8.72 -6.02 3.26
CA ARG A 76 -8.32 -7.06 2.30
C ARG A 76 -8.33 -6.49 0.89
N HIS A 77 -7.24 -6.69 0.16
CA HIS A 77 -7.17 -6.45 -1.28
C HIS A 77 -7.12 -7.79 -2.01
N ARG A 78 -7.90 -7.95 -3.07
CA ARG A 78 -7.85 -9.11 -3.97
C ARG A 78 -7.55 -8.64 -5.38
N PHE A 79 -6.51 -9.23 -5.97
CA PHE A 79 -6.05 -8.97 -7.33
C PHE A 79 -6.58 -10.06 -8.26
N ARG A 80 -7.14 -9.68 -9.40
CA ARG A 80 -7.56 -10.60 -10.46
C ARG A 80 -7.05 -10.12 -11.81
N ASP A 81 -6.76 -11.08 -12.68
CA ASP A 81 -6.40 -10.85 -14.08
C ASP A 81 -5.10 -10.06 -14.28
N TYR A 82 -4.20 -10.10 -13.28
CA TYR A 82 -2.86 -9.50 -13.37
C TYR A 82 -1.83 -10.53 -13.78
N GLU A 83 -0.89 -10.10 -14.62
CA GLU A 83 0.29 -10.88 -15.02
C GLU A 83 1.60 -10.13 -14.70
N GLY A 84 2.69 -10.88 -14.58
CA GLY A 84 4.03 -10.33 -14.36
C GLY A 84 4.32 -9.86 -12.92
N PRO A 85 5.56 -9.41 -12.67
CA PRO A 85 6.00 -8.99 -11.34
C PRO A 85 5.38 -7.64 -10.95
N MET A 86 4.94 -7.51 -9.69
CA MET A 86 4.38 -6.27 -9.15
C MET A 86 4.79 -6.09 -7.70
N ALA A 87 5.53 -5.01 -7.42
CA ALA A 87 5.83 -4.63 -6.04
C ALA A 87 4.59 -3.96 -5.44
N MET A 88 4.05 -4.48 -4.34
CA MET A 88 2.86 -3.96 -3.68
C MET A 88 3.21 -3.51 -2.27
N GLY A 89 2.51 -2.50 -1.76
CA GLY A 89 2.69 -2.06 -0.38
C GLY A 89 1.50 -1.24 0.13
N HIS A 90 1.35 -1.18 1.44
CA HIS A 90 0.42 -0.27 2.09
C HIS A 90 1.18 0.95 2.59
N HIS A 91 0.57 2.13 2.48
CA HIS A 91 1.15 3.37 2.96
C HIS A 91 0.35 3.90 4.16
N ALA A 92 0.36 3.14 5.26
CA ALA A 92 -0.39 3.49 6.46
C ALA A 92 0.11 4.81 7.07
N MET A 93 -0.74 5.83 7.11
CA MET A 93 -0.43 7.10 7.75
C MET A 93 -1.10 7.21 9.11
N LEU A 94 -0.28 7.10 10.16
CA LEU A 94 -0.74 7.13 11.54
C LEU A 94 -0.49 8.50 12.16
N ARG A 95 -1.53 9.06 12.80
CA ARG A 95 -1.41 10.30 13.55
C ARG A 95 -1.14 10.00 15.02
N PHE A 96 0.06 10.36 15.48
CA PHE A 96 0.45 10.32 16.89
C PHE A 96 0.14 11.68 17.53
N ARG A 97 -0.72 11.71 18.57
CA ARG A 97 -1.00 12.94 19.35
C ARG A 97 -0.01 13.16 20.50
N SER A 98 0.72 12.11 20.85
CA SER A 98 1.81 12.02 21.80
C SER A 98 2.78 10.95 21.27
N PRO A 99 4.00 10.81 21.81
CA PRO A 99 4.80 9.62 21.54
C PRO A 99 4.00 8.34 21.77
N GLY A 100 4.24 7.31 20.97
CA GLY A 100 3.50 6.05 21.03
C GLY A 100 4.32 4.90 20.47
N LEU A 101 3.83 3.68 20.72
CA LEU A 101 4.44 2.45 20.24
C LEU A 101 3.75 2.01 18.95
N LEU A 102 4.54 1.71 17.92
CA LEU A 102 4.09 0.98 16.75
C LEU A 102 4.61 -0.45 16.85
N ALA A 103 3.69 -1.40 16.95
CA ALA A 103 4.00 -2.82 16.88
C ALA A 103 3.46 -3.36 15.55
N VAL A 104 4.25 -4.23 14.92
CA VAL A 104 3.85 -4.93 13.71
C VAL A 104 3.97 -6.43 13.94
N SER A 105 3.08 -7.21 13.33
CA SER A 105 3.25 -8.67 13.31
C SER A 105 4.52 -9.04 12.56
N LEU A 106 4.98 -10.29 12.73
CA LEU A 106 6.09 -10.82 11.94
C LEU A 106 5.84 -10.58 10.44
N PHE A 107 6.83 -9.98 9.77
CA PHE A 107 6.88 -9.85 8.33
C PHE A 107 7.82 -10.93 7.78
N PRO A 108 7.29 -12.09 7.32
CA PRO A 108 8.13 -13.21 6.90
C PRO A 108 8.82 -12.96 5.54
N ASP A 109 8.30 -12.03 4.74
CA ASP A 109 8.86 -11.64 3.45
C ASP A 109 8.64 -10.14 3.22
N GLY A 110 9.63 -9.47 2.68
CA GLY A 110 9.61 -8.06 2.36
C GLY A 110 10.53 -7.79 1.19
N ARG A 111 9.98 -7.26 0.10
CA ARG A 111 10.75 -6.89 -1.09
C ARG A 111 10.65 -5.39 -1.28
N VAL A 112 11.78 -4.73 -1.18
CA VAL A 112 11.92 -3.30 -1.46
C VAL A 112 12.72 -3.11 -2.74
N HIS A 113 12.57 -1.95 -3.39
CA HIS A 113 13.49 -1.55 -4.43
C HIS A 113 14.93 -1.59 -3.87
N PRO A 114 15.90 -2.24 -4.53
CA PRO A 114 17.24 -2.43 -3.98
C PRO A 114 18.08 -1.15 -3.91
N GLY A 115 17.69 -0.09 -4.64
CA GLY A 115 18.30 1.23 -4.52
C GLY A 115 17.58 2.15 -3.54
N ASP A 116 18.22 3.25 -3.16
CA ASP A 116 17.68 4.23 -2.22
C ASP A 116 16.35 4.82 -2.70
N PHE A 117 15.28 4.56 -1.94
CA PHE A 117 13.92 4.92 -2.31
C PHE A 117 13.47 6.26 -1.69
N GLU A 118 13.94 6.58 -0.46
CA GLU A 118 13.63 7.84 0.24
C GLU A 118 14.89 8.35 0.97
N GLY A 119 15.82 8.93 0.21
CA GLY A 119 17.03 9.55 0.76
C GLY A 119 17.01 11.08 0.64
N LYS A 120 16.96 11.77 1.78
CA LYS A 120 17.71 13.03 1.94
C LYS A 120 18.43 12.99 3.28
N THR A 121 19.73 12.69 3.23
CA THR A 121 20.71 12.87 4.31
C THR A 121 20.44 12.13 5.64
N SER A 122 21.33 11.17 5.91
CA SER A 122 21.73 10.65 7.22
C SER A 122 20.66 10.07 8.15
N LEU A 123 20.36 8.79 7.96
CA LEU A 123 20.58 7.88 9.09
C LEU A 123 22.02 7.34 8.92
N PRO A 124 22.87 7.39 9.95
CA PRO A 124 24.19 6.78 9.88
C PRO A 124 24.04 5.33 9.44
N ASP A 125 24.88 4.97 8.47
CA ASP A 125 25.25 3.63 8.05
C ASP A 125 24.88 2.49 9.01
N GLY A 126 24.08 1.57 8.47
CA GLY A 126 23.99 0.20 8.96
C GLY A 126 23.06 -0.02 10.15
N ARG A 127 21.80 -0.36 9.86
CA ARG A 127 21.05 -1.27 10.73
C ARG A 127 20.34 -2.33 9.90
N VAL A 128 20.73 -3.57 10.14
CA VAL A 128 19.92 -4.76 9.85
C VAL A 128 18.72 -4.70 10.80
N PHE A 129 17.51 -4.85 10.28
CA PHE A 129 16.34 -5.08 11.12
C PHE A 129 16.48 -6.46 11.75
N GLY A 130 17.01 -6.52 12.97
CA GLY A 130 16.95 -7.71 13.80
C GLY A 130 15.55 -7.84 14.39
N THR A 131 14.98 -9.05 14.31
CA THR A 131 13.83 -9.44 15.12
C THR A 131 14.19 -9.31 16.60
N LEU A 132 13.32 -8.68 17.38
CA LEU A 132 13.38 -8.76 18.83
C LEU A 132 12.97 -10.19 19.21
N GLU A 133 13.94 -10.99 19.65
CA GLU A 133 13.69 -12.13 20.54
C GLU A 133 13.40 -11.63 21.97
#